data_AF-A3JP25-F1
#
_entry.id   AF-A3JP25-F1
#
_cell.length_a   1.000
_cell.length_b   1.000
_cell.length_c   1.000
_cell.angle_alpha   90.00
_cell.angle_beta   90.00
_cell.angle_gamma   90.00
#
_symmetry.space_group_name_H-M   'P 1'
#
loop_
_entity.id
_entity.type
_entity.pdbx_description
1 polymer ?
#
loop_
_entity_poly.entity_id
_entity_poly.type
_entity_poly.pdbx_seq_one_letter_code
_entity_poly.pdbx_strand_id
1 'polypeptide(L)'
;MTNQMPKKDDDFMLDDLFDLASAESEQPSGDLMMRILNDADEQITLKNEPAFVAAPSLFNSLMDMVGGWKAIGGLATATATGLWMGISPPSAFEDFTSDYYSTASVEETGATIDNLLGFDTQFLEEEA
;
A
#
# COMPACT_ATOMS: atom_id res chain seq x y z
N MET A 1 -26.73 -27.86 -21.52
CA MET A 1 -25.28 -28.15 -21.47
C MET A 1 -24.57 -26.81 -21.58
N THR A 2 -24.20 -26.20 -20.45
CA THR A 2 -23.49 -24.91 -20.43
C THR A 2 -22.02 -25.16 -20.79
N ASN A 3 -21.62 -24.70 -21.97
CA ASN A 3 -20.26 -24.82 -22.47
C ASN A 3 -19.35 -23.90 -21.63
N GLN A 4 -18.65 -24.45 -20.65
CA GLN A 4 -17.63 -23.74 -19.89
C GLN A 4 -16.44 -23.51 -20.83
N MET A 5 -16.22 -22.27 -21.25
CA MET A 5 -14.98 -21.88 -21.92
C MET A 5 -13.86 -22.01 -20.88
N PRO A 6 -12.81 -22.81 -21.11
CA PRO A 6 -11.70 -22.91 -20.16
C PRO A 6 -11.11 -21.51 -20.01
N LYS A 7 -11.20 -20.94 -18.81
CA LYS A 7 -10.45 -19.73 -18.48
C LYS A 7 -8.98 -20.11 -18.60
N LYS A 8 -8.33 -19.67 -19.67
CA LYS A 8 -6.87 -19.67 -19.75
C LYS A 8 -6.44 -18.87 -18.52
N ASP A 9 -5.75 -19.51 -17.57
CA ASP A 9 -5.30 -18.82 -16.36
C ASP A 9 -4.44 -17.63 -16.78
N ASP A 10 -4.54 -16.50 -16.07
CA ASP A 10 -3.90 -15.24 -16.44
C ASP A 10 -2.38 -15.39 -16.65
N ASP A 11 -1.77 -16.35 -15.94
CA ASP A 11 -0.36 -16.74 -16.08
C ASP A 11 -0.03 -17.20 -17.53
N PHE A 12 -0.90 -17.99 -18.17
CA PHE A 12 -0.71 -18.42 -19.56
C PHE A 12 -0.84 -17.27 -20.56
N MET A 13 -1.65 -16.26 -20.23
CA MET A 13 -1.74 -15.07 -21.09
C MET A 13 -0.50 -14.19 -20.96
N LEU A 14 0.09 -14.11 -19.76
CA LEU A 14 1.28 -13.32 -19.52
C LEU A 14 2.51 -13.95 -20.17
N ASP A 15 2.64 -15.28 -20.11
CA ASP A 15 3.69 -16.03 -20.81
C ASP A 15 3.59 -15.83 -22.33
N ASP A 16 2.38 -15.91 -22.91
CA ASP A 16 2.13 -15.64 -24.33
C ASP A 16 2.59 -14.20 -24.73
N LEU A 17 2.39 -13.21 -23.85
CA LEU A 17 2.82 -11.81 -24.07
C LEU A 17 4.34 -11.64 -23.95
N PHE A 18 4.98 -12.35 -23.02
CA PHE A 18 6.44 -12.30 -22.86
C PHE A 18 7.17 -12.96 -24.03
N ASP A 19 6.65 -14.08 -24.55
CA ASP A 19 7.21 -14.74 -25.73
C ASP A 19 7.13 -13.84 -26.96
N LEU A 20 6.00 -13.14 -27.14
CA LEU A 20 5.84 -12.15 -28.21
C LEU A 20 6.85 -11.01 -28.09
N ALA A 21 7.01 -10.45 -26.89
CA ALA A 21 7.94 -9.35 -26.63
C ALA A 21 9.41 -9.78 -26.79
N SER A 22 9.75 -11.00 -26.38
CA SER A 22 11.09 -11.57 -26.53
C SER A 22 11.46 -11.73 -28.01
N ALA A 23 10.51 -12.20 -28.83
CA ALA A 23 10.71 -12.37 -30.27
C ALA A 23 10.90 -11.06 -31.04
N GLU A 24 10.33 -9.95 -30.54
CA GLU A 24 10.45 -8.62 -31.16
C GLU A 24 11.67 -7.83 -30.65
N SER A 25 12.36 -8.32 -29.62
CA SER A 25 13.49 -7.59 -29.03
C SER A 25 14.75 -7.65 -29.90
N GLU A 26 15.29 -6.49 -30.25
CA GLU A 26 16.61 -6.39 -30.86
C GLU A 26 17.69 -6.79 -29.84
N GLN A 27 18.56 -7.71 -30.22
CA GLN A 27 19.59 -8.22 -29.32
C GLN A 27 20.57 -7.07 -28.95
N PRO A 28 20.90 -6.90 -27.65
CA PRO A 28 21.84 -5.86 -27.23
C PRO A 28 23.21 -6.06 -27.89
N SER A 29 23.90 -4.95 -28.15
CA SER A 29 25.23 -5.01 -28.77
C SER A 29 26.22 -5.77 -27.88
N GLY A 30 27.14 -6.52 -28.48
CA GLY A 30 28.14 -7.29 -27.73
C GLY A 30 29.03 -6.42 -26.83
N ASP A 31 29.29 -5.17 -27.24
CA ASP A 31 30.03 -4.19 -26.43
C ASP A 31 29.26 -3.77 -25.17
N LEU A 32 27.94 -3.57 -25.28
CA LEU A 32 27.10 -3.29 -24.11
C LEU A 32 27.07 -4.48 -23.15
N MET A 33 26.95 -5.70 -23.67
CA MET A 33 26.97 -6.91 -22.86
C MET A 33 28.30 -7.07 -22.10
N MET A 34 29.43 -6.81 -22.76
CA MET A 34 30.73 -6.81 -22.10
C MET A 34 30.83 -5.78 -20.98
N ARG A 35 30.31 -4.56 -21.21
CA ARG A 35 30.28 -3.51 -20.18
C ARG A 35 29.41 -3.88 -18.99
N ILE A 36 28.23 -4.47 -19.23
CA ILE A 36 27.34 -4.96 -18.17
C ILE A 36 28.03 -6.06 -17.36
N LEU A 37 28.71 -7.01 -18.01
CA LEU A 37 29.43 -8.07 -17.31
C LEU A 37 30.56 -7.52 -16.44
N ASN A 38 31.33 -6.56 -16.97
CA ASN A 38 32.40 -5.92 -16.20
C ASN A 38 31.85 -5.12 -15.00
N ASP A 39 30.77 -4.36 -15.21
CA ASP A 39 30.08 -3.64 -14.12
C ASP A 39 29.53 -4.61 -13.06
N ALA A 40 28.93 -5.73 -13.48
CA ALA A 40 28.44 -6.74 -12.56
C ALA A 40 29.56 -7.37 -11.72
N ASP A 41 30.70 -7.68 -12.34
CA ASP A 41 31.88 -8.20 -11.62
C ASP A 41 32.43 -7.20 -10.60
N GLU A 42 32.44 -5.90 -10.94
CA GLU A 42 32.82 -4.83 -10.00
C GLU A 42 31.85 -4.78 -8.81
N GLN A 43 30.53 -4.86 -9.06
CA GLN A 43 29.51 -4.84 -8.00
C GLN A 43 29.56 -6.09 -7.10
N ILE A 44 29.81 -7.27 -7.67
CA ILE A 44 30.00 -8.52 -6.91
C ILE A 44 31.22 -8.39 -6.00
N THR A 45 32.30 -7.82 -6.52
CA THR A 45 33.55 -7.60 -5.77
C THR A 45 33.33 -6.62 -4.63
N LEU A 46 32.67 -5.48 -4.87
CA LEU A 46 32.33 -4.48 -3.85
C LEU A 46 31.43 -5.05 -2.74
N LYS A 47 30.48 -5.92 -3.09
CA LYS A 47 29.60 -6.58 -2.11
C LYS A 47 30.35 -7.58 -1.22
N ASN A 48 31.46 -8.12 -1.70
CA ASN A 48 32.32 -9.05 -0.96
C ASN A 48 33.41 -8.36 -0.14
N GLU A 49 33.64 -7.06 -0.31
CA GLU A 49 34.49 -6.33 0.63
C GLU A 49 33.78 -6.26 2.00
N PRO A 50 34.49 -6.54 3.11
CA PRO A 50 33.93 -6.34 4.43
C PRO A 50 33.75 -4.84 4.64
N ALA A 51 32.56 -4.33 4.29
CA ALA A 51 32.16 -2.98 4.63
C ALA A 51 32.21 -2.85 6.16
N PHE A 52 32.81 -1.76 6.64
CA PHE A 52 32.67 -1.38 8.05
C PHE A 52 31.19 -1.10 8.28
N VAL A 53 30.47 -2.11 8.78
CA VAL A 53 29.03 -2.03 9.00
C VAL A 53 28.81 -1.01 10.12
N ALA A 54 28.41 0.20 9.76
CA ALA A 54 27.77 1.08 10.73
C ALA A 54 26.60 0.30 11.35
N ALA A 55 26.39 0.46 12.66
CA ALA A 55 25.32 -0.25 13.36
C ALA A 55 24.02 -0.13 12.56
N PRO A 56 23.36 -1.26 12.22
CA PRO A 56 22.21 -1.24 11.34
C PRO A 56 21.13 -0.32 11.93
N SER A 57 20.79 0.73 11.20
CA SER A 57 19.65 1.58 11.54
C SER A 57 18.41 0.68 11.55
N LEU A 58 17.55 0.81 12.57
CA LEU A 58 16.28 0.07 12.67
C LEU A 58 15.44 0.23 11.39
N PHE A 59 15.54 1.38 10.73
CA PHE A 59 14.89 1.64 9.45
C PHE A 59 15.49 0.84 8.29
N ASN A 60 16.82 0.67 8.27
CA ASN A 60 17.49 -0.17 7.28
C ASN A 60 17.15 -1.65 7.49
N SER A 61 17.10 -2.10 8.74
CA SER A 61 16.66 -3.46 9.07
C SER A 61 15.21 -3.72 8.66
N LEU A 62 14.33 -2.73 8.85
CA LEU A 62 12.95 -2.82 8.37
C LEU A 62 12.90 -2.88 6.84
N MET A 63 13.69 -2.07 6.14
CA MET A 63 13.76 -2.08 4.67
C MET A 63 14.32 -3.40 4.11
N ASP A 64 15.36 -3.96 4.73
CA ASP A 64 15.90 -5.28 4.36
C ASP A 64 14.89 -6.40 4.62
N MET A 65 14.13 -6.31 5.72
CA MET A 65 13.13 -7.34 6.06
C MET A 65 11.91 -7.31 5.14
N VAL A 66 11.54 -6.15 4.58
CA VAL A 66 10.38 -6.01 3.68
C VAL A 66 10.77 -6.22 2.20
N GLY A 67 12.07 -6.34 1.88
CA GLY A 67 12.53 -6.67 0.52
C GLY A 67 13.03 -5.48 -0.30
N GLY A 68 13.52 -4.43 0.37
CA GLY A 68 14.19 -3.28 -0.24
C GLY A 68 13.27 -2.39 -1.06
N TRP A 69 13.74 -1.87 -2.19
CA TRP A 69 13.01 -0.87 -2.98
C TRP A 69 11.62 -1.32 -3.47
N LYS A 70 11.41 -2.64 -3.66
CA LYS A 70 10.09 -3.19 -4.05
C LYS A 70 9.03 -2.96 -2.96
N ALA A 71 9.44 -3.02 -1.69
CA ALA A 71 8.58 -2.67 -0.56
C ALA A 71 8.12 -1.22 -0.61
N ILE A 72 9.04 -0.31 -0.90
CA ILE A 72 8.77 1.13 -1.02
C ILE A 72 7.83 1.39 -2.20
N GLY A 73 8.06 0.73 -3.34
CA GLY A 73 7.16 0.82 -4.49
C GLY A 73 5.73 0.38 -4.17
N GLY A 74 5.57 -0.72 -3.43
CA GLY A 74 4.26 -1.19 -2.96
C GLY A 74 3.61 -0.21 -1.98
N LEU A 75 4.37 0.29 -0.99
CA LEU A 75 3.90 1.26 -0.01
C LEU A 75 3.45 2.58 -0.65
N ALA A 76 4.23 3.09 -1.61
CA ALA A 76 3.90 4.29 -2.37
C ALA A 76 2.61 4.08 -3.18
N THR A 77 2.47 2.93 -3.82
CA THR A 77 1.25 2.57 -4.57
C THR A 77 0.04 2.45 -3.65
N ALA A 78 0.17 1.77 -2.51
CA ALA A 78 -0.91 1.67 -1.52
C ALA A 78 -1.35 3.05 -0.99
N THR A 79 -0.38 3.95 -0.77
CA THR A 79 -0.66 5.33 -0.34
C THR A 79 -1.37 6.12 -1.44
N ALA A 80 -0.91 6.01 -2.69
CA ALA A 80 -1.53 6.65 -3.84
C ALA A 80 -2.96 6.15 -4.06
N THR A 81 -3.19 4.84 -3.94
CA THR A 81 -4.53 4.22 -4.03
C THR A 81 -5.43 4.68 -2.87
N GLY A 82 -4.90 4.76 -1.65
CA GLY A 82 -5.65 5.29 -0.50
C GLY A 82 -6.04 6.76 -0.68
N LEU A 83 -5.13 7.60 -1.17
CA LEU A 83 -5.41 9.00 -1.49
C LEU A 83 -6.44 9.13 -2.62
N TRP A 84 -6.32 8.31 -3.67
CA TRP A 84 -7.27 8.27 -4.77
C TRP A 84 -8.69 7.94 -4.30
N MET A 85 -8.83 6.89 -3.48
CA MET A 85 -10.12 6.47 -2.93
C MET A 85 -10.67 7.46 -1.89
N GLY A 86 -9.81 8.21 -1.21
CA GLY A 86 -10.22 9.24 -0.25
C GLY A 86 -10.73 10.53 -0.88
N ILE A 87 -10.23 10.90 -2.07
CA ILE A 87 -10.58 12.16 -2.75
C ILE A 87 -11.93 12.07 -3.49
N SER A 88 -12.36 10.88 -3.92
CA SER A 88 -13.70 10.67 -4.44
C SER A 88 -14.44 9.63 -3.59
N PRO A 89 -15.19 10.04 -2.56
CA PRO A 89 -16.15 9.13 -1.96
C PRO A 89 -17.16 8.77 -3.06
N PRO A 90 -17.26 7.49 -3.51
CA PRO A 90 -18.37 7.08 -4.35
C PRO A 90 -19.67 7.39 -3.58
N SER A 91 -20.73 7.76 -4.30
CA SER A 91 -22.06 8.12 -3.73
C SER A 91 -22.64 7.08 -2.77
N ALA A 92 -22.07 5.87 -2.71
CA ALA A 92 -22.34 4.86 -1.67
C ALA A 92 -21.99 5.31 -0.23
N PHE A 93 -21.11 6.30 -0.03
CA PHE A 93 -20.80 6.82 1.32
C PHE A 93 -21.92 7.72 1.88
N GLU A 94 -22.70 8.39 1.04
CA GLU A 94 -23.86 9.18 1.48
C GLU A 94 -24.97 8.25 2.01
N ASP A 95 -25.22 7.12 1.34
CA ASP A 95 -26.20 6.13 1.79
C ASP A 95 -25.75 5.42 3.08
N PHE A 96 -24.46 5.06 3.20
CA PHE A 96 -23.94 4.40 4.41
C PHE A 96 -23.93 5.32 5.64
N THR A 97 -23.60 6.60 5.45
CA THR A 97 -23.68 7.58 6.53
C THR A 97 -25.12 7.88 6.91
N SER A 98 -26.04 8.02 5.94
CA SER A 98 -27.47 8.19 6.19
C SER A 98 -28.07 7.00 6.96
N ASP A 99 -27.76 5.76 6.59
CA ASP A 99 -28.21 4.56 7.33
C ASP A 99 -27.59 4.47 8.74
N TYR A 100 -26.31 4.85 8.88
CA TYR A 100 -25.64 4.87 10.19
C TYR A 100 -26.20 5.96 11.12
N TYR A 101 -26.48 7.16 10.59
CA TYR A 101 -27.12 8.23 11.36
C TYR A 101 -28.60 7.93 11.64
N SER A 102 -29.30 7.27 10.73
CA SER A 102 -30.69 6.80 10.90
C SER A 102 -30.81 5.72 11.98
N THR A 103 -29.91 4.73 11.99
CA THR A 103 -29.91 3.70 13.05
C THR A 103 -29.44 4.25 14.41
N ALA A 104 -28.57 5.26 14.41
CA ALA A 104 -28.14 5.96 15.62
C ALA A 104 -29.20 6.93 16.20
N SER A 105 -30.23 7.28 15.42
CA SER A 105 -31.33 8.15 15.88
C SER A 105 -32.57 7.40 16.37
N VAL A 106 -32.55 6.05 16.38
CA VAL A 106 -33.64 5.22 16.94
C VAL A 106 -33.50 4.99 18.46
N GLU A 107 -32.42 5.44 19.10
CA GLU A 107 -32.33 5.54 20.56
C GLU A 107 -32.36 7.01 21.03
N GLU A 108 -33.40 7.75 20.61
CA GLU A 108 -33.81 8.97 21.30
C GLU A 108 -34.43 8.61 22.65
N THR A 109 -33.59 8.26 23.63
CA THR A 109 -33.90 8.48 25.05
C THR A 109 -32.87 9.45 25.63
N GLY A 110 -32.92 10.69 25.14
CA GLY A 110 -32.77 11.91 25.93
C GLY A 110 -31.65 12.02 26.96
N ALA A 111 -30.45 11.51 26.70
CA ALA A 111 -29.26 11.85 27.48
C ALA A 111 -28.26 12.52 26.54
N THR A 112 -28.26 13.86 26.54
CA THR A 112 -27.24 14.64 25.83
C THR A 112 -25.86 14.29 26.40
N ILE A 113 -24.85 14.27 25.52
CA ILE A 113 -23.44 14.01 25.84
C ILE A 113 -22.89 14.93 26.95
N ASP A 114 -23.50 16.11 27.13
CA ASP A 114 -23.23 17.03 28.23
C ASP A 114 -23.56 16.44 29.61
N ASN A 115 -24.54 15.53 29.71
CA ASN A 115 -24.95 14.93 30.98
C ASN A 115 -24.15 13.66 31.35
N LEU A 116 -23.38 13.11 30.40
CA LEU A 116 -22.53 11.93 30.60
C LEU A 116 -21.16 12.29 31.23
N LEU A 117 -20.67 13.50 30.93
CA LEU A 117 -19.46 14.05 31.49
C LEU A 117 -19.90 15.00 32.60
N GLY A 118 -20.13 14.47 33.82
CA GLY A 118 -20.69 15.18 34.98
C GLY A 118 -19.92 16.42 35.47
N PHE A 119 -19.76 17.41 34.59
CA PHE A 119 -19.46 18.79 34.92
C PHE A 119 -20.76 19.46 35.32
N ASP A 120 -21.23 19.06 36.50
CA ASP A 120 -22.33 19.72 37.15
C ASP A 120 -21.89 21.14 37.53
N THR A 121 -22.37 22.15 36.81
CA THR A 121 -22.14 23.57 37.09
C THR A 121 -22.76 24.02 38.41
N GLN A 122 -23.35 23.11 39.19
CA GLN A 122 -23.95 23.37 40.50
C GLN A 122 -22.94 23.69 41.61
N PHE A 123 -21.62 23.56 41.36
CA PHE A 123 -20.58 23.90 42.34
C PHE A 123 -20.19 25.39 42.40
N LEU A 124 -20.91 26.30 41.74
CA LEU A 124 -20.59 27.74 41.74
C LEU A 124 -21.64 28.67 42.36
N GLU A 125 -22.67 28.15 43.05
CA GLU A 125 -23.71 28.99 43.70
C GLU A 125 -23.83 28.83 45.23
N GLU A 126 -22.76 28.40 45.92
CA GLU A 126 -22.71 28.41 47.40
C GLU A 126 -21.60 29.33 47.94
N GLU A 127 -21.49 30.55 47.42
CA GLU A 127 -20.97 31.69 48.21
C GLU A 127 -21.36 33.04 47.58
N ALA A 128 -22.53 33.57 47.95
CA ALA A 128 -22.83 35.00 48.08
C ALA A 128 -24.21 35.22 48.71
#